data_AF-A0A9X3IX42-F1
#
_entry.id   AF-A0A9X3IX42-F1
#
_cell.length_a   1.000
_cell.length_b   1.000
_cell.length_c   1.000
_cell.angle_alpha   90.00
_cell.angle_beta   90.00
_cell.angle_gamma   90.00
#
_symmetry.space_group_name_H-M   'P 1'
#
loop_
_entity.id
_entity.type
_entity.pdbx_description
1 polymer ?
#
loop_
_entity_poly.entity_id
_entity_poly.type
_entity_poly.pdbx_seq_one_letter_code
_entity_poly.pdbx_strand_id
1 'polypeptide(L)'
;MGTGKTASARDAGAMHRRIRTWLTEQYGATGADRSILYGGSVKPGNAAGLMAAGDVDGFLVGGASLEAEAFLQIVRLVAEAS
;
A
#
# COMPACT_ATOMS: atom_id res chain seq x y z
N MET A 1 -9.46 -9.59 -1.26
CA MET A 1 -10.03 -10.24 -0.06
C MET A 1 -10.50 -11.65 -0.46
N GLY A 2 -9.85 -12.72 0.01
CA GLY A 2 -10.32 -14.12 -0.14
C GLY A 2 -10.26 -14.78 -1.53
N THR A 3 -10.10 -14.04 -2.63
CA THR A 3 -10.15 -14.62 -4.00
C THR A 3 -8.81 -15.11 -4.56
N GLY A 4 -7.70 -14.95 -3.81
CA GLY A 4 -6.34 -15.21 -4.30
C GLY A 4 -5.85 -14.25 -5.41
N LYS A 5 -6.72 -13.38 -5.93
CA LYS A 5 -6.37 -12.38 -6.95
C LYS A 5 -5.80 -11.14 -6.27
N THR A 6 -4.55 -10.83 -6.61
CA THR A 6 -3.87 -9.61 -6.16
C THR A 6 -4.17 -8.52 -7.18
N ALA A 7 -4.62 -7.35 -6.72
CA ALA A 7 -4.76 -6.18 -7.60
C ALA A 7 -3.40 -5.84 -8.20
N SER A 8 -3.35 -5.40 -9.46
CA SER A 8 -2.09 -4.99 -10.06
C SER A 8 -1.56 -3.73 -9.35
N ALA A 9 -0.24 -3.51 -9.40
CA ALA A 9 0.36 -2.28 -8.88
C ALA A 9 -0.29 -1.04 -9.48
N ARG A 10 -0.56 -1.06 -10.80
CA ARG A 10 -1.28 0.00 -11.50
C ARG A 10 -2.66 0.29 -10.91
N ASP A 11 -3.44 -0.76 -10.62
CA ASP A 11 -4.79 -0.59 -10.05
C ASP A 11 -4.72 -0.03 -8.62
N ALA A 12 -3.75 -0.49 -7.82
CA ALA A 12 -3.52 0.02 -6.48
C ALA A 12 -3.19 1.51 -6.49
N GLY A 13 -2.21 1.92 -7.30
CA GLY A 13 -1.82 3.34 -7.41
C GLY A 13 -2.95 4.22 -7.95
N ALA A 14 -3.69 3.75 -8.97
CA ALA A 14 -4.84 4.49 -9.52
C ALA A 14 -5.93 4.72 -8.46
N MET A 15 -6.24 3.70 -7.67
CA MET A 15 -7.25 3.81 -6.60
C MET A 15 -6.77 4.74 -5.48
N HIS A 16 -5.53 4.59 -5.04
CA HIS A 16 -4.93 5.45 -4.01
C HIS A 16 -4.91 6.92 -4.43
N ARG A 17 -4.51 7.22 -5.67
CA ARG A 17 -4.59 8.57 -6.24
C ARG A 17 -6.01 9.13 -6.17
N ARG A 18 -7.01 8.33 -6.57
CA ARG A 18 -8.42 8.75 -6.54
C ARG A 18 -8.89 9.08 -5.12
N ILE A 19 -8.49 8.26 -4.13
CA ILE A 19 -8.79 8.51 -2.72
C ILE A 19 -8.10 9.79 -2.24
N ARG A 20 -6.82 10.00 -2.55
CA ARG A 20 -6.08 11.20 -2.16
C ARG A 20 -6.68 12.47 -2.76
N THR A 21 -7.05 12.45 -4.04
CA THR A 21 -7.78 13.55 -4.68
C THR A 21 -9.08 13.84 -3.94
N TRP A 22 -9.88 12.82 -3.64
CA TRP A 22 -11.13 13.01 -2.90
C TRP A 22 -10.90 13.59 -1.50
N LEU A 23 -9.91 13.08 -0.75
CA LEU A 23 -9.57 13.61 0.57
C LEU A 23 -9.12 15.07 0.50
N THR A 24 -8.36 15.43 -0.52
CA THR A 24 -7.90 16.80 -0.74
C THR A 24 -9.06 17.73 -1.10
N GLU A 25 -10.01 17.27 -1.92
CA GLU A 25 -11.23 18.01 -2.27
C GLU A 25 -12.11 18.29 -1.05
N GLN A 26 -12.23 17.35 -0.12
CA GLN A 26 -13.09 17.48 1.06
C GLN A 26 -12.43 18.23 2.23
N TYR A 27 -11.12 18.04 2.42
CA TYR A 27 -10.43 18.48 3.64
C TYR A 27 -9.23 19.39 3.37
N GLY A 28 -8.89 19.67 2.12
CA GLY A 28 -7.72 20.48 1.76
C GLY A 28 -6.41 19.81 2.16
N ALA A 29 -5.46 20.61 2.66
CA ALA A 29 -4.11 20.16 3.00
C ALA A 29 -4.10 19.03 4.05
N THR A 30 -5.00 19.04 5.03
CA THR A 30 -5.09 17.99 6.05
C THR A 30 -5.60 16.66 5.51
N GLY A 31 -6.28 16.67 4.36
CA GLY A 31 -6.66 15.45 3.62
C GLY A 31 -5.50 14.87 2.82
N ALA A 32 -4.68 15.73 2.21
CA ALA A 32 -3.52 15.32 1.41
C ALA A 32 -2.43 14.63 2.26
N ASP A 33 -2.28 15.05 3.52
CA ASP A 33 -1.28 14.55 4.49
C ASP A 33 -1.63 13.19 5.13
N ARG A 34 -2.80 12.61 4.82
CA ARG A 34 -3.21 11.32 5.40
C ARG A 34 -2.52 10.16 4.69
N SER A 35 -1.99 9.22 5.48
CA SER A 35 -1.48 7.95 4.96
C SER A 35 -2.62 7.07 4.43
N ILE A 36 -2.46 6.58 3.21
CA ILE A 36 -3.34 5.64 2.52
C ILE A 36 -2.59 4.32 2.35
N LEU A 37 -2.95 3.33 3.18
CA LEU A 37 -2.30 2.02 3.19
C LEU A 37 -2.99 1.04 2.23
N TYR A 38 -2.20 0.27 1.50
CA TYR A 38 -2.73 -0.81 0.67
C TYR A 38 -3.00 -2.05 1.53
N GLY A 39 -4.27 -2.43 1.64
CA GLY A 39 -4.73 -3.59 2.44
C GLY A 39 -4.99 -4.88 1.63
N GLY A 40 -4.47 -4.96 0.41
CA GLY A 40 -4.58 -6.17 -0.42
C GLY A 40 -3.60 -7.27 -0.03
N SER A 41 -3.41 -8.25 -0.91
CA SER A 41 -2.49 -9.37 -0.67
C SER A 41 -1.03 -8.95 -0.83
N VAL A 42 -0.42 -8.47 0.25
CA VAL A 42 1.00 -8.08 0.31
C VAL A 42 1.88 -9.26 0.70
N LYS A 43 2.96 -9.45 -0.04
CA LYS A 43 4.00 -10.48 0.18
C LYS A 43 5.37 -9.86 -0.14
N PRO A 44 6.49 -10.41 0.37
CA PRO A 44 7.83 -9.90 0.04
C PRO A 44 8.06 -9.76 -1.48
N GLY A 45 7.59 -10.72 -2.28
CA GLY A 45 7.76 -10.72 -3.73
C GLY A 45 6.95 -9.68 -4.52
N ASN A 46 6.01 -8.96 -3.90
CA ASN A 46 5.23 -7.91 -4.58
C ASN A 46 5.25 -6.54 -3.89
N ALA A 47 5.73 -6.45 -2.65
CA ALA A 47 5.74 -5.23 -1.86
C ALA A 47 6.47 -4.07 -2.58
N ALA A 48 7.65 -4.33 -3.15
CA ALA A 48 8.42 -3.30 -3.87
C ALA A 48 7.64 -2.72 -5.07
N GLY A 49 7.01 -3.59 -5.87
CA GLY A 49 6.20 -3.15 -7.01
C GLY A 49 4.95 -2.37 -6.60
N LEU A 50 4.35 -2.72 -5.45
CA LEU A 50 3.20 -2.00 -4.90
C LEU A 50 3.61 -0.63 -4.34
N MET A 51 4.74 -0.49 -3.65
CA MET A 51 5.27 0.82 -3.22
C MET A 51 5.58 1.71 -4.42
N ALA A 52 6.17 1.15 -5.48
CA ALA A 52 6.49 1.87 -6.71
C ALA A 52 5.27 2.32 -7.53
N ALA A 53 4.05 1.87 -7.19
CA ALA A 53 2.82 2.22 -7.91
C ALA A 53 2.42 3.71 -7.80
N GLY A 54 3.03 4.45 -6.87
CA GLY A 54 2.70 5.84 -6.57
C GLY A 54 1.43 5.98 -5.73
N ASP A 55 1.40 6.96 -4.82
CA ASP A 55 0.30 7.24 -3.88
C ASP A 55 0.01 6.15 -2.83
N VAL A 56 0.75 5.03 -2.83
CA VAL A 56 0.73 4.01 -1.78
C VAL A 56 1.74 4.38 -0.70
N ASP A 57 1.25 4.66 0.51
CA ASP A 57 2.10 5.13 1.61
C ASP A 57 2.60 3.99 2.52
N GLY A 58 2.16 2.77 2.25
CA GLY A 58 2.53 1.60 3.03
C GLY A 58 1.47 0.49 2.95
N PHE A 59 1.56 -0.46 3.89
CA PHE A 59 0.79 -1.69 3.84
C PHE A 59 0.04 -1.99 5.14
N LEU A 60 -1.18 -2.50 4.99
CA LEU A 60 -1.89 -3.22 6.04
C LEU A 60 -1.77 -4.72 5.75
N VAL A 61 -0.79 -5.37 6.37
CA VAL A 61 -0.37 -6.74 6.02
C VAL A 61 -1.23 -7.78 6.75
N GLY A 62 -1.86 -8.68 5.99
CA GLY A 62 -2.61 -9.82 6.51
C GLY A 62 -1.71 -11.02 6.85
N GLY A 63 -1.93 -12.18 6.21
CA GLY A 63 -1.26 -13.44 6.56
C GLY A 63 0.27 -13.40 6.59
N ALA A 64 0.92 -12.57 5.75
CA ALA A 64 2.39 -12.41 5.78
C ALA A 64 2.91 -11.74 7.05
N SER A 65 2.04 -11.12 7.87
CA SER A 65 2.41 -10.56 9.17
C SER A 65 2.59 -11.64 10.26
N LEU A 66 2.06 -12.85 10.04
CA LEU A 66 2.15 -13.95 11.00
C LEU A 66 3.49 -14.69 10.94
N GLU A 67 4.27 -14.46 9.89
CA GLU A 67 5.61 -15.02 9.69
C GLU A 67 6.64 -13.90 9.84
N ALA A 68 7.42 -13.94 10.92
CA ALA A 68 8.32 -12.84 11.30
C ALA A 68 9.29 -12.45 10.19
N GLU A 69 9.90 -13.43 9.51
CA GLU A 69 10.86 -13.17 8.43
C GLU A 69 10.17 -12.49 7.22
N ALA A 70 8.98 -12.95 6.84
CA ALA A 70 8.23 -12.36 5.74
C ALA A 70 7.80 -10.92 6.07
N PHE A 71 7.36 -10.67 7.32
CA PHE A 71 6.97 -9.35 7.75
C PHE A 71 8.16 -8.38 7.80
N LEU A 72 9.30 -8.81 8.35
CA LEU A 72 10.53 -8.00 8.40
C LEU A 72 11.04 -7.65 7.00
N GLN A 73 10.95 -8.55 6.03
CA GLN A 73 11.31 -8.25 4.65
C GLN A 73 10.42 -7.15 4.06
N ILE A 74 9.10 -7.21 4.29
CA ILE A 74 8.16 -6.17 3.86
C ILE A 74 8.51 -4.82 4.52
N VAL A 75 8.78 -4.81 5.82
CA VAL A 75 9.13 -3.58 6.56
C VAL A 75 10.41 -2.94 6.01
N ARG A 76 11.47 -3.73 5.77
CA ARG A 76 12.73 -3.23 5.22
C ARG A 76 12.56 -2.62 3.83
N LEU A 77 11.80 -3.30 2.95
CA LEU A 77 11.49 -2.80 1.61
C LEU A 77 10.76 -1.45 1.65
N VAL A 78 9.82 -1.26 2.58
CA VAL A 78 9.11 0.02 2.73
C VAL A 78 10.04 1.09 3.28
N ALA A 79 10.86 0.77 4.29
CA ALA A 79 11.80 1.73 4.88
C ALA A 79 12.85 2.24 3.89
N GLU A 80 13.27 1.42 2.93
CA GLU A 80 14.21 1.80 1.86
C GLU A 80 13.55 2.63 0.74
N ALA A 81 12.22 2.52 0.58
CA ALA A 81 11.45 3.21 -0.45
C ALA A 81 10.85 4.55 0.03
N SER A 82 11.01 4.89 1.32
CA SER A 82 10.45 6.08 1.97
C SER A 82 11.40 7.27 1.94
#